data_AF-A0A3D0KR75-F1
#
_entry.id   AF-A0A3D0KR75-F1
#
_cell.length_a   1.000
_cell.length_b   1.000
_cell.length_c   1.000
_cell.angle_alpha   90.00
_cell.angle_beta   90.00
_cell.angle_gamma   90.00
#
_symmetry.space_group_name_H-M   'P 1'
#
loop_
_entity.id
_entity.type
_entity.pdbx_description
1 polymer ?
#
loop_
_entity_poly.entity_id
_entity_poly.type
_entity_poly.pdbx_seq_one_letter_code
_entity_poly.pdbx_strand_id
1 'polypeptide(L)' 'MDEAVQGGKAPKYGVMICGHGSRSKSAVTEFAVLAEKLAPMFPDWPVEYGYLEFATPVIKTGLDKLR' A
#
# COMPACT_ATOMS: atom_id res chain seq x y z
N MET A 1 5.70 3.59 -39.18
CA MET A 1 5.47 4.91 -38.55
C MET A 1 4.42 4.63 -37.47
N ASP A 2 4.74 4.36 -36.21
CA ASP A 2 5.97 4.65 -35.47
C ASP A 2 6.28 3.57 -34.43
N GLU A 3 7.59 3.30 -34.36
CA GLU A 3 8.41 2.82 -33.26
C GLU A 3 8.06 1.53 -32.51
N ALA A 4 8.84 0.49 -32.84
CA ALA A 4 9.25 -0.54 -31.91
C ALA A 4 9.94 0.11 -30.69
N VAL A 5 9.22 0.22 -29.58
CA VAL A 5 9.84 0.63 -28.31
C VAL A 5 10.65 -0.53 -27.75
N GLN A 6 11.91 -0.22 -27.51
CA GLN A 6 12.97 -1.09 -27.05
C GLN A 6 12.77 -1.49 -25.59
N GLY A 7 12.63 -2.79 -25.31
CA GLY A 7 13.11 -3.49 -24.11
C GLY A 7 12.88 -2.94 -22.69
N GLY A 8 12.00 -1.97 -22.47
CA GLY A 8 11.68 -1.43 -21.15
C GLY A 8 10.48 -2.16 -20.54
N LYS A 9 10.66 -2.83 -19.40
CA LYS A 9 9.53 -3.41 -18.64
C LYS A 9 8.53 -2.29 -18.35
N ALA A 10 7.24 -2.51 -18.66
CA ALA A 10 6.19 -1.57 -18.27
C ALA A 10 6.30 -1.24 -16.76
N PRO A 11 6.11 0.03 -16.35
CA PRO A 11 6.26 0.41 -14.96
C PRO A 11 5.29 -0.40 -14.08
N LYS A 12 5.83 -0.98 -13.01
CA LYS A 12 5.03 -1.68 -11.99
C LYS A 12 4.67 -0.68 -10.90
N TYR A 13 3.39 -0.54 -10.64
CA TYR A 13 2.87 0.33 -9.59
C TYR A 13 2.36 -0.49 -8.41
N GLY A 14 2.40 0.09 -7.21
CA GLY A 14 1.83 -0.45 -5.99
C GLY A 14 1.27 0.70 -5.15
N VAL A 15 0.29 0.40 -4.31
CA VAL A 15 -0.37 1.37 -3.44
C VAL A 15 0.00 1.09 -1.99
N MET A 16 0.48 2.12 -1.30
CA MET A 16 0.75 2.07 0.13
C MET A 16 -0.20 3.02 0.85
N ILE A 17 -1.08 2.47 1.69
CA ILE A 17 -1.99 3.26 2.53
C ILE A 17 -1.30 3.54 3.85
N CYS A 18 -0.92 4.80 4.07
CA CYS A 18 -0.11 5.22 5.22
C CYS A 18 -0.98 5.83 6.32
N GLY A 19 -1.02 5.19 7.49
CA GLY A 19 -1.61 5.74 8.70
C GLY A 19 -0.56 6.34 9.61
N HIS A 20 -0.91 7.35 10.42
CA HIS A 20 0.00 7.83 11.47
C HIS A 20 0.23 6.75 12.54
N GLY A 21 -0.82 6.00 12.87
CA GLY A 21 -0.89 5.07 13.99
C GLY A 21 -1.38 5.72 15.28
N SER A 22 -1.81 4.90 16.24
CA SER A 22 -2.46 5.36 17.47
C SER A 22 -2.20 4.39 18.61
N ARG A 23 -2.21 4.90 19.85
CA ARG A 23 -2.19 4.05 21.05
C ARG A 23 -3.57 3.43 21.34
N SER A 24 -4.62 3.92 20.71
CA SER A 24 -5.96 3.34 20.80
C SER A 24 -6.09 2.15 19.87
N LYS A 25 -6.40 0.98 20.43
CA LYS A 25 -6.64 -0.24 19.64
C LYS A 25 -7.81 -0.08 18.67
N SER A 26 -8.89 0.59 19.06
CA SER A 26 -10.05 0.79 18.18
C SER A 26 -9.69 1.64 16.97
N ALA A 27 -8.95 2.73 17.16
CA ALA A 27 -8.51 3.60 16.06
C ALA A 27 -7.60 2.86 15.07
N VAL A 28 -6.70 2.02 15.56
CA VAL A 28 -5.84 1.17 14.73
C VAL A 28 -6.69 0.18 13.91
N THR A 29 -7.64 -0.48 14.54
CA THR A 29 -8.55 -1.44 13.89
C THR A 29 -9.44 -0.77 12.84
N GLU A 30 -10.03 0.38 13.14
CA GLU A 30 -10.87 1.12 12.19
C GLU A 30 -10.10 1.55 10.94
N PHE A 31 -8.85 2.00 11.12
CA PHE A 31 -7.96 2.30 9.99
C PHE A 31 -7.65 1.05 9.16
N ALA A 32 -7.35 -0.09 9.79
CA ALA A 32 -7.08 -1.34 9.08
C ALA A 32 -8.28 -1.76 8.23
N VAL A 33 -9.50 -1.70 8.79
CA VAL A 33 -10.73 -2.00 8.07
C VAL A 33 -10.94 -1.06 6.87
N LEU A 34 -10.63 0.23 7.02
CA LEU A 34 -10.67 1.18 5.90
C LEU A 34 -9.69 0.77 4.79
N ALA A 35 -8.44 0.47 5.15
CA ALA A 35 -7.41 0.08 4.18
C ALA A 35 -7.78 -1.21 3.44
N GLU A 36 -8.28 -2.22 4.16
CA GLU A 36 -8.77 -3.49 3.59
C GLU A 36 -9.94 -3.27 2.61
N LYS A 37 -10.85 -2.33 2.91
CA LYS A 37 -11.97 -1.97 2.03
C LYS A 37 -11.57 -1.13 0.82
N LEU A 38 -10.45 -0.41 0.89
CA LEU A 38 -9.91 0.35 -0.24
C LEU A 38 -9.16 -0.55 -1.24
N ALA A 39 -8.54 -1.64 -0.78
CA ALA A 39 -7.75 -2.51 -1.64
C ALA A 39 -8.50 -3.02 -2.90
N PRO A 40 -9.78 -3.46 -2.84
CA PRO A 40 -10.54 -3.85 -4.02
C PRO A 40 -10.73 -2.76 -5.08
N MET A 41 -10.51 -1.48 -4.75
CA MET A 41 -10.59 -0.37 -5.71
C MET A 41 -9.36 -0.28 -6.63
N PHE A 42 -8.30 -1.05 -6.36
CA PHE A 42 -7.05 -1.10 -7.13
C PHE A 42 -6.77 -2.52 -7.63
N PRO A 43 -7.58 -3.08 -8.54
CA PRO A 43 -7.47 -4.48 -8.95
C PRO A 43 -6.15 -4.83 -9.65
N ASP A 44 -5.51 -3.84 -10.30
CA ASP A 44 -4.29 -4.05 -11.08
C ASP A 44 -3.01 -3.84 -10.27
N TRP A 45 -3.09 -3.28 -9.06
CA TRP A 45 -1.94 -2.88 -8.25
C TRP A 45 -1.93 -3.59 -6.90
N PRO A 46 -0.81 -4.16 -6.45
CA PRO A 46 -0.70 -4.64 -5.08
C PRO A 46 -0.94 -3.49 -4.11
N VAL A 47 -1.74 -3.73 -3.08
CA VAL A 47 -2.11 -2.76 -2.05
C VAL A 47 -1.65 -3.27 -0.70
N GLU A 48 -0.90 -2.45 0.02
CA GLU A 48 -0.50 -2.70 1.41
C GLU A 48 -0.85 -1.50 2.27
N TYR A 49 -0.87 -1.70 3.59
CA TYR A 49 -1.05 -0.63 4.55
C TYR A 49 -0.06 -0.76 5.72
N GLY A 50 0.14 0.35 6.43
CA GLY A 50 0.97 0.37 7.63
C GLY A 50 0.94 1.72 8.33
N TYR A 51 1.56 1.75 9.49
CA TYR A 51 1.57 2.89 10.39
C TYR A 51 2.96 3.52 10.52
N LEU A 52 3.03 4.83 10.72
CA LEU A 52 4.28 5.54 10.98
C LEU A 52 4.84 5.18 12.36
N GLU A 53 3.98 5.17 13.38
CA GLU A 53 4.37 4.86 14.77
C GLU A 53 3.20 4.31 15.61
N PHE A 54 3.47 3.87 16.85
CA PHE A 54 2.52 3.39 17.86
C PHE A 54 1.64 2.17 17.52
N ALA A 55 1.68 1.66 16.29
CA ALA A 55 0.92 0.52 15.82
C ALA A 55 1.73 -0.31 14.82
N THR A 56 1.30 -1.56 14.59
CA THR A 56 1.89 -2.48 13.60
C THR A 56 0.80 -2.98 12.67
N PRO A 57 1.11 -3.27 11.38
CA PRO A 57 2.44 -3.23 10.75
C PRO A 57 2.98 -1.81 10.51
N VAL A 58 4.30 -1.61 10.59
CA VAL A 58 4.90 -0.30 10.27
C VAL A 58 5.00 -0.10 8.75
N ILE A 59 5.03 1.14 8.27
CA ILE A 59 5.06 1.46 6.83
C ILE A 59 6.18 0.71 6.10
N LYS A 60 7.36 0.57 6.71
CA LYS A 60 8.47 -0.19 6.14
C LYS A 60 8.08 -1.63 5.77
N THR A 61 7.30 -2.29 6.61
CA THR A 61 6.83 -3.67 6.37
C THR A 61 5.95 -3.75 5.12
N GLY A 62 5.06 -2.78 4.90
CA GLY A 62 4.25 -2.70 3.70
C GLY A 62 5.09 -2.42 2.46
N LEU A 63 6.02 -1.45 2.54
CA LEU A 63 6.93 -1.14 1.43
C LEU A 63 7.79 -2.33 1.03
N ASP A 64 8.30 -3.12 1.99
CA ASP A 64 9.10 -4.31 1.71
C ASP A 64 8.32 -5.38 0.91
N LYS A 65 6.99 -5.46 1.08
CA LYS A 65 6.12 -6.36 0.30
C LYS A 65 5.78 -5.83 -1.09
N LEU A 66 5.88 -4.52 -1.32
CA LEU A 66 5.59 -3.87 -2.60
C LEU A 66 6.80 -3.79 -3.55
N ARG A 67 7.96 -4.33 -3.16
CA ARG A 67 9.21 -4.32 -3.95
C ARG A 67 9.25 -5.35 -5.08
#